data_AF-A0A060WE36-F1
#
_entry.id   AF-A0A060WE36-F1
#
_cell.length_a   1.000
_cell.length_b   1.000
_cell.length_c   1.000
_cell.angle_alpha   90.00
_cell.angle_beta   90.00
_cell.angle_gamma   90.00
#
_symmetry.space_group_name_H-M   'P 1'
#
loop_
_entity.id
_entity.type
_entity.pdbx_description
1 polymer ?
#
loop_
_entity_poly.entity_id
_entity_poly.type
_entity_poly.pdbx_seq_one_letter_code
_entity_poly.pdbx_strand_id
1 'polypeptide(L)'
;MYALYIVSGLLALVASDPCDPVGSEHSELLLSLNKKLLRSLEDQETSPNPSVHLSLRLSTHHNLGKESDHLNALKTDLHNDIESSLANSQPVVGLLALYTLALKASCYDLNTLTFTVNQRSETLLTQLKRQMALEKEHITFSHRPLTNYYQYSLGVLALCVSGVRVNSHVSKKLIGAVDHEHIKHGDSDCIDTFAMAGMALQCLKESDTQVQDAALDKALGIIKQKLLDSRRADGHMGNEFSTGLAVQILSSSVKLDGERCCTAIFRSLQRCSSPGSGWATQGHSEICTEDTPALSWLWA
;
A
#
# COMPACT_ATOMS: atom_id res chain seq x y z
N MET A 1 -29.19 -16.39 -52.15
CA MET A 1 -27.97 -17.17 -51.89
C MET A 1 -26.80 -16.18 -51.75
N TYR A 2 -26.77 -15.25 -50.78
CA TYR A 2 -27.17 -15.31 -49.36
C TYR A 2 -26.44 -16.39 -48.54
N ALA A 3 -25.14 -16.56 -48.79
CA ALA A 3 -24.26 -17.46 -48.03
C ALA A 3 -22.79 -16.98 -47.95
N LEU A 4 -22.51 -15.68 -48.14
CA LEU A 4 -21.12 -15.19 -48.31
C LEU A 4 -20.76 -13.84 -47.65
N TYR A 5 -21.60 -13.30 -46.75
CA TYR A 5 -21.38 -11.98 -46.12
C TYR A 5 -21.49 -11.96 -44.59
N ILE A 6 -21.51 -13.11 -43.91
CA ILE A 6 -21.59 -13.21 -42.43
C ILE A 6 -20.53 -14.18 -41.88
N VAL A 7 -19.26 -13.96 -42.26
CA VAL A 7 -18.09 -14.64 -41.66
C VAL A 7 -16.94 -13.66 -41.35
N SER A 8 -16.82 -12.55 -42.09
CA SER A 8 -15.84 -11.48 -41.84
C SER A 8 -16.24 -10.53 -40.68
N GLY A 9 -16.82 -11.06 -39.60
CA GLY A 9 -17.39 -10.26 -38.50
C GLY A 9 -17.45 -10.97 -37.14
N LEU A 10 -16.63 -12.01 -36.95
CA LEU A 10 -16.63 -12.85 -35.74
C LEU A 10 -15.22 -13.31 -35.32
N LEU A 11 -14.20 -12.54 -35.69
CA LEU A 11 -12.78 -12.78 -35.38
C LEU A 11 -12.02 -11.49 -35.01
N ALA A 12 -12.75 -10.50 -34.48
CA ALA A 12 -12.22 -9.41 -33.69
C ALA A 12 -12.69 -9.59 -32.24
N LEU A 13 -11.94 -9.05 -31.26
CA LEU A 13 -12.17 -9.22 -29.82
C LEU A 13 -11.85 -10.61 -29.23
N VAL A 14 -10.80 -11.28 -29.73
CA VAL A 14 -10.01 -12.26 -28.93
C VAL A 14 -8.53 -11.86 -28.96
N ALA A 15 -8.30 -10.61 -28.56
CA ALA A 15 -6.99 -10.01 -28.32
C ALA A 15 -7.20 -8.81 -27.38
N SER A 16 -7.50 -9.12 -26.11
CA SER A 16 -7.46 -8.15 -25.02
C SER A 16 -6.14 -8.36 -24.29
N ASP A 17 -5.19 -7.45 -24.48
CA ASP A 17 -3.83 -7.62 -23.95
C ASP A 17 -3.82 -7.74 -22.40
N PRO A 18 -3.00 -8.64 -21.82
CA PRO A 18 -3.04 -8.90 -20.38
C PRO A 18 -2.48 -7.72 -19.57
N CYS A 19 -3.39 -6.88 -19.07
CA CYS A 19 -3.08 -5.72 -18.22
C CYS A 19 -2.28 -4.58 -18.87
N ASP A 20 -2.38 -4.41 -20.19
CA ASP A 20 -1.97 -3.16 -20.84
C ASP A 20 -2.98 -2.04 -20.52
N PRO A 21 -2.55 -0.85 -20.07
CA PRO A 21 -3.48 0.19 -19.63
C PRO A 21 -3.49 1.43 -20.53
N VAL A 22 -4.70 1.97 -20.71
CA VAL A 22 -4.92 3.41 -20.94
C VAL A 22 -4.38 3.93 -22.28
N GLY A 23 -5.21 3.77 -23.31
CA GLY A 23 -5.24 4.73 -24.41
C GLY A 23 -5.57 6.16 -23.90
N SER A 24 -5.36 7.16 -24.74
CA SER A 24 -5.30 8.59 -24.37
C SER A 24 -6.46 9.11 -23.49
N GLU A 25 -7.67 8.56 -23.60
CA GLU A 25 -8.87 9.02 -22.88
C GLU A 25 -8.72 9.00 -21.34
N HIS A 26 -8.05 8.01 -20.74
CA HIS A 26 -7.97 7.97 -19.28
C HIS A 26 -6.86 8.87 -18.70
N SER A 27 -5.95 9.42 -19.52
CA SER A 27 -4.95 10.39 -19.06
C SER A 27 -5.61 11.62 -18.44
N GLU A 28 -6.70 12.11 -19.05
CA GLU A 28 -7.50 13.21 -18.48
C GLU A 28 -8.19 12.82 -17.17
N LEU A 29 -8.65 11.56 -17.03
CA LEU A 29 -9.27 11.05 -15.81
C LEU A 29 -8.25 10.95 -14.65
N LEU A 30 -7.03 10.50 -14.92
CA LEU A 30 -5.95 10.43 -13.92
C LEU A 30 -5.51 11.83 -13.49
N LEU A 31 -5.34 12.74 -14.44
CA LEU A 31 -5.10 14.16 -14.16
C LEU A 31 -6.26 14.80 -13.37
N SER A 32 -7.50 14.32 -13.58
CA SER A 32 -8.69 14.76 -12.84
C SER A 32 -8.71 14.24 -11.38
N LEU A 33 -8.36 12.98 -11.09
CA LEU A 33 -8.19 12.56 -9.68
C LEU A 33 -7.04 13.32 -9.03
N ASN A 34 -5.89 13.46 -9.70
CA ASN A 34 -4.73 14.14 -9.13
C ASN A 34 -5.04 15.62 -8.80
N LYS A 35 -5.76 16.33 -9.68
CA LYS A 35 -6.30 17.68 -9.41
C LYS A 35 -7.32 17.74 -8.27
N LYS A 36 -8.08 16.67 -7.99
CA LYS A 36 -8.96 16.58 -6.81
C LYS A 36 -8.14 16.38 -5.53
N LEU A 37 -7.19 15.44 -5.54
CA LEU A 37 -6.27 15.20 -4.41
C LEU A 37 -5.49 16.46 -4.03
N LEU A 38 -4.98 17.22 -5.01
CA LEU A 38 -4.29 18.49 -4.80
C LEU A 38 -5.19 19.65 -4.31
N ARG A 39 -6.52 19.50 -4.33
CA ARG A 39 -7.49 20.44 -3.72
C ARG A 39 -7.86 20.04 -2.30
N SER A 40 -7.94 18.74 -1.98
CA SER A 40 -8.08 18.28 -0.59
C SER A 40 -6.86 18.60 0.30
N LEU A 41 -5.76 19.11 -0.27
CA LEU A 41 -4.65 19.70 0.48
C LEU A 41 -4.87 21.17 0.89
N GLU A 42 -5.94 21.81 0.40
CA GLU A 42 -6.24 23.24 0.66
C GLU A 42 -7.15 23.42 1.89
N ASP A 43 -7.66 22.31 2.46
CA ASP A 43 -8.57 22.29 3.60
C ASP A 43 -7.82 22.31 4.95
N GLN A 44 -7.61 23.54 5.46
CA GLN A 44 -6.90 23.81 6.70
C GLN A 44 -7.67 23.42 7.98
N GLU A 45 -8.92 22.97 7.88
CA GLU A 45 -9.68 22.48 9.05
C GLU A 45 -9.39 21.00 9.36
N THR A 46 -8.60 20.32 8.52
CA THR A 46 -8.32 18.87 8.63
C THR A 46 -6.85 18.56 8.95
N SER A 47 -6.60 17.54 9.80
CA SER A 47 -5.23 17.09 10.09
C SER A 47 -4.59 16.44 8.85
N PRO A 48 -3.31 16.74 8.50
CA PRO A 48 -2.71 16.36 7.23
C PRO A 48 -2.78 14.86 6.92
N ASN A 49 -3.51 14.49 5.85
CA ASN A 49 -3.75 13.09 5.50
C ASN A 49 -2.52 12.45 4.79
N PRO A 50 -1.88 11.41 5.38
CA PRO A 50 -0.71 10.75 4.78
C PRO A 50 -1.06 9.85 3.59
N SER A 51 -2.27 9.30 3.51
CA SER A 51 -2.72 8.48 2.37
C SER A 51 -2.85 9.30 1.09
N VAL A 52 -3.31 10.55 1.20
CA VAL A 52 -3.36 11.50 0.07
C VAL A 52 -1.94 11.80 -0.43
N HIS A 53 -1.00 12.06 0.49
CA HIS A 53 0.40 12.30 0.13
C HIS A 53 1.04 11.09 -0.56
N LEU A 54 0.88 9.91 0.02
CA LEU A 54 1.36 8.65 -0.55
C LEU A 54 0.79 8.42 -1.96
N SER A 55 -0.49 8.75 -2.17
CA SER A 55 -1.15 8.63 -3.48
C SER A 55 -0.59 9.61 -4.52
N LEU A 56 -0.28 10.85 -4.13
CA LEU A 56 0.37 11.84 -5.00
C LEU A 56 1.81 11.42 -5.35
N ARG A 57 2.57 10.91 -4.37
CA ARG A 57 3.95 10.42 -4.56
C ARG A 57 4.04 9.13 -5.39
N LEU A 58 2.97 8.35 -5.47
CA LEU A 58 2.87 7.14 -6.31
C LEU A 58 2.12 7.38 -7.64
N SER A 59 1.67 8.61 -7.91
CA SER A 59 1.06 9.00 -9.17
C SER A 59 2.12 9.30 -10.24
N THR A 60 1.73 9.30 -11.51
CA THR A 60 2.55 9.81 -12.64
C THR A 60 2.43 11.33 -12.82
N HIS A 61 1.52 11.99 -12.10
CA HIS A 61 1.35 13.43 -12.09
C HIS A 61 1.75 14.01 -10.73
N HIS A 62 2.59 15.05 -10.75
CA HIS A 62 3.12 15.67 -9.53
C HIS A 62 2.90 17.18 -9.51
N ASN A 63 2.74 17.73 -8.31
CA ASN A 63 2.92 19.13 -7.99
C ASN A 63 3.89 19.24 -6.83
N LEU A 64 5.19 19.25 -7.15
CA LEU A 64 6.28 19.17 -6.18
C LEU A 64 6.27 20.30 -5.13
N GLY A 65 5.68 21.46 -5.43
CA GLY A 65 5.45 22.52 -4.46
C GLY A 65 4.44 22.09 -3.40
N LYS A 66 3.20 21.82 -3.81
CA LYS A 66 2.13 21.36 -2.90
C LYS A 66 2.49 20.07 -2.15
N GLU A 67 3.19 19.14 -2.80
CA GLU A 67 3.70 17.93 -2.16
C GLU A 67 4.76 18.24 -1.09
N SER A 68 5.68 19.18 -1.35
CA SER A 68 6.66 19.62 -0.36
C SER A 68 6.01 20.33 0.84
N ASP A 69 5.01 21.17 0.58
CA ASP A 69 4.27 21.89 1.63
C ASP A 69 3.49 20.91 2.51
N HIS A 70 2.75 19.97 1.90
CA HIS A 70 2.02 18.92 2.62
C HIS A 70 2.95 17.93 3.35
N LEU A 71 4.11 17.61 2.79
CA LEU A 71 5.13 16.82 3.48
C LEU A 71 5.65 17.53 4.74
N ASN A 72 5.73 18.86 4.74
CA ASN A 72 6.09 19.61 5.94
C ASN A 72 4.95 19.60 6.97
N ALA A 73 3.70 19.80 6.56
CA ALA A 73 2.54 19.68 7.45
C ALA A 73 2.41 18.27 8.07
N LEU A 74 2.71 17.21 7.31
CA LEU A 74 2.82 15.84 7.85
C LEU A 74 3.92 15.71 8.91
N LYS A 75 5.05 16.42 8.74
CA LYS A 75 6.20 16.40 9.67
C LYS A 75 6.04 17.30 10.89
N THR A 76 5.11 18.26 10.88
CA THR A 76 4.79 19.10 12.04
C THR A 76 3.50 18.65 12.71
N ASP A 77 2.39 18.74 12.01
CA ASP A 77 1.06 18.79 12.62
C ASP A 77 0.58 17.37 12.91
N LEU A 78 0.60 16.50 11.90
CA LEU A 78 0.35 15.07 12.08
C LEU A 78 1.39 14.41 13.01
N HIS A 79 2.63 14.88 13.00
CA HIS A 79 3.67 14.37 13.91
C HIS A 79 3.34 14.68 15.37
N ASN A 80 2.89 15.90 15.67
CA ASN A 80 2.42 16.31 16.99
C ASN A 80 1.13 15.58 17.41
N ASP A 81 0.18 15.38 16.49
CA ASP A 81 -1.05 14.61 16.73
C ASP A 81 -0.74 13.15 17.11
N ILE A 82 0.22 12.53 16.41
CA ILE A 82 0.71 11.18 16.73
C ILE A 82 1.44 11.17 18.08
N GLU A 83 2.30 12.14 18.38
CA GLU A 83 3.00 12.22 19.68
C GLU A 83 2.02 12.36 20.85
N SER A 84 1.04 13.26 20.73
CA SER A 84 -0.04 13.46 21.69
C SER A 84 -0.86 12.18 21.89
N SER A 85 -1.24 11.52 20.79
CA SER A 85 -1.97 10.24 20.83
C SER A 85 -1.17 9.14 21.54
N LEU A 86 0.15 9.09 21.32
CA LEU A 86 1.06 8.15 21.96
C LEU A 86 1.27 8.43 23.46
N ALA A 87 1.37 9.69 23.88
CA ALA A 87 1.40 10.07 25.29
C ALA A 87 0.11 9.65 26.00
N ASN A 88 -1.03 9.87 25.35
CA ASN A 88 -2.35 9.43 25.78
C ASN A 88 -2.62 7.91 25.59
N SER A 89 -1.57 7.13 25.26
CA SER A 89 -1.61 5.66 25.11
C SER A 89 -2.66 5.13 24.13
N GLN A 90 -3.02 5.91 23.11
CA GLN A 90 -3.99 5.52 22.09
C GLN A 90 -3.36 4.58 21.05
N PRO A 91 -4.13 3.64 20.46
CA PRO A 91 -3.65 2.80 19.37
C PRO A 91 -3.48 3.60 18.06
N VAL A 92 -2.24 3.88 17.66
CA VAL A 92 -1.91 4.71 16.47
C VAL A 92 -1.34 3.93 15.27
N VAL A 93 -1.37 2.59 15.30
CA VAL A 93 -0.60 1.72 14.39
C VAL A 93 -0.80 2.06 12.92
N GLY A 94 -2.05 2.18 12.46
CA GLY A 94 -2.35 2.49 11.06
C GLY A 94 -1.85 3.88 10.64
N LEU A 95 -2.05 4.90 11.49
CA LEU A 95 -1.64 6.27 11.21
C LEU A 95 -0.12 6.43 11.19
N LEU A 96 0.57 5.82 12.16
CA LEU A 96 2.02 5.76 12.27
C LEU A 96 2.65 5.01 11.07
N ALA A 97 1.99 3.95 10.59
CA ALA A 97 2.40 3.22 9.40
C ALA A 97 2.20 4.03 8.12
N LEU A 98 1.05 4.70 7.93
CA LEU A 98 0.81 5.59 6.78
C LEU A 98 1.77 6.77 6.75
N TYR A 99 2.04 7.40 7.90
CA TYR A 99 3.05 8.45 8.04
C TYR A 99 4.44 7.95 7.60
N THR A 100 4.84 6.75 8.06
CA THR A 100 6.09 6.09 7.63
C THR A 100 6.13 5.88 6.11
N LEU A 101 5.04 5.42 5.49
CA LEU A 101 4.94 5.21 4.04
C LEU A 101 5.00 6.53 3.25
N ALA A 102 4.29 7.57 3.69
CA ALA A 102 4.28 8.89 3.05
C ALA A 102 5.66 9.57 3.07
N LEU A 103 6.36 9.48 4.19
CA LEU A 103 7.76 9.90 4.33
C LEU A 103 8.67 9.10 3.39
N LYS A 104 8.50 7.76 3.35
CA LYS A 104 9.33 6.88 2.52
C LYS A 104 9.13 7.12 1.02
N ALA A 105 7.90 7.38 0.57
CA ALA A 105 7.57 7.78 -0.80
C ALA A 105 8.08 9.19 -1.19
N SER A 106 8.54 9.95 -0.19
CA SER A 106 9.23 11.24 -0.36
C SER A 106 10.76 11.11 -0.24
N CYS A 107 11.29 9.89 -0.20
CA CYS A 107 12.68 9.55 0.11
C CYS A 107 13.24 10.22 1.38
N TYR A 108 12.39 10.51 2.39
CA TYR A 108 12.83 11.14 3.63
C TYR A 108 13.57 10.14 4.54
N ASP A 109 14.60 10.60 5.26
CA ASP A 109 15.34 9.75 6.21
C ASP A 109 14.53 9.53 7.49
N LEU A 110 14.00 8.32 7.62
CA LEU A 110 13.17 7.89 8.76
C LEU A 110 13.95 7.81 10.09
N ASN A 111 15.29 7.92 10.06
CA ASN A 111 16.12 7.93 11.26
C ASN A 111 16.20 9.31 11.94
N THR A 112 15.89 10.40 11.21
CA THR A 112 15.93 11.77 11.79
C THR A 112 14.66 12.15 12.54
N LEU A 113 13.64 11.30 12.53
CA LEU A 113 12.36 11.52 13.22
C LEU A 113 12.27 10.69 14.49
N THR A 114 11.99 11.36 15.61
CA THR A 114 11.83 10.77 16.94
C THR A 114 10.57 11.28 17.62
N PHE A 115 9.86 10.43 18.34
CA PHE A 115 8.77 10.83 19.23
C PHE A 115 9.25 10.83 20.68
N THR A 116 8.89 11.85 21.46
CA THR A 116 9.27 12.04 22.87
C THR A 116 8.09 11.70 23.79
N VAL A 117 7.87 10.40 23.99
CA VAL A 117 6.73 9.89 24.77
C VAL A 117 7.15 9.63 26.21
N ASN A 118 6.51 10.29 27.18
CA ASN A 118 6.78 10.14 28.62
C ASN A 118 8.28 10.29 28.97
N GLN A 119 8.89 11.39 28.54
CA GLN A 119 10.31 11.73 28.71
C GLN A 119 11.32 10.79 28.01
N ARG A 120 10.86 9.82 27.21
CA ARG A 120 11.69 8.93 26.42
C ARG A 120 11.55 9.23 24.92
N SER A 121 12.66 9.60 24.29
CA SER A 121 12.73 9.78 22.83
C SER A 121 13.01 8.43 22.15
N GLU A 122 12.18 8.04 21.17
CA GLU A 122 12.36 6.85 20.34
C GLU A 122 12.17 7.18 18.85
N THR A 123 13.00 6.63 17.95
CA THR A 123 12.86 6.87 16.50
C THR A 123 11.53 6.34 15.97
N LEU A 124 11.01 6.96 14.90
CA LEU A 124 9.76 6.58 14.20
C LEU A 124 9.64 5.06 14.00
N LEU A 125 10.69 4.42 13.46
CA LEU A 125 10.72 2.98 13.20
C LEU A 125 10.83 2.14 14.47
N THR A 126 11.48 2.63 15.53
CA THR A 126 11.49 1.98 16.85
C THR A 126 10.10 2.02 17.49
N GLN A 127 9.43 3.18 17.41
CA GLN A 127 8.09 3.35 17.94
C GLN A 127 7.08 2.48 17.19
N LEU A 128 7.17 2.37 15.86
CA LEU A 128 6.32 1.46 15.07
C LEU A 128 6.56 -0.01 15.45
N LYS A 129 7.82 -0.45 15.63
CA LYS A 129 8.13 -1.81 16.15
C LYS A 129 7.53 -2.05 17.54
N ARG A 130 7.55 -1.04 18.42
CA ARG A 130 6.97 -1.12 19.78
C ARG A 130 5.45 -1.26 19.73
N GLN A 131 4.76 -0.45 18.92
CA GLN A 131 3.31 -0.56 18.75
C GLN A 131 2.91 -1.93 18.15
N MET A 132 3.65 -2.43 17.15
CA MET A 132 3.43 -3.77 16.59
C MET A 132 3.68 -4.92 17.58
N ALA A 133 4.48 -4.70 18.62
CA ALA A 133 4.67 -5.68 19.71
C ALA A 133 3.45 -5.73 20.66
N LEU A 134 2.87 -4.57 20.99
CA LEU A 134 1.64 -4.46 21.79
C LEU A 134 0.46 -5.13 21.06
N GLU A 135 0.32 -4.89 19.75
CA GLU A 135 -0.66 -5.57 18.90
C GLU A 135 -0.51 -7.10 18.94
N LYS A 136 0.71 -7.62 18.77
CA LYS A 136 1.02 -9.06 18.89
C LYS A 136 0.61 -9.63 20.26
N GLU A 137 0.84 -8.89 21.35
CA GLU A 137 0.42 -9.26 22.70
C GLU A 137 -1.10 -9.29 22.83
N HIS A 138 -1.81 -8.29 22.30
CA HIS A 138 -3.27 -8.27 22.31
C HIS A 138 -3.87 -9.41 21.46
N ILE A 139 -3.29 -9.77 20.31
CA ILE A 139 -3.69 -10.97 19.53
C ILE A 139 -3.42 -12.27 20.32
N THR A 140 -2.43 -12.27 21.21
CA THR A 140 -2.10 -13.47 22.02
C THR A 140 -3.03 -13.65 23.20
N PHE A 141 -3.57 -12.55 23.76
CA PHE A 141 -4.54 -12.59 24.85
C PHE A 141 -6.00 -12.67 24.36
N SER A 142 -6.40 -11.78 23.44
CA SER A 142 -7.79 -11.58 23.02
C SER A 142 -8.16 -12.25 21.69
N HIS A 143 -7.21 -12.93 21.03
CA HIS A 143 -7.34 -13.53 19.70
C HIS A 143 -7.53 -12.53 18.54
N ARG A 144 -7.53 -11.22 18.82
CA ARG A 144 -7.63 -10.13 17.83
C ARG A 144 -6.63 -8.99 18.09
N PRO A 145 -6.30 -8.15 17.09
CA PRO A 145 -5.50 -6.95 17.27
C PRO A 145 -6.10 -5.99 18.30
N LEU A 146 -5.27 -5.09 18.83
CA LEU A 146 -5.65 -3.94 19.63
C LEU A 146 -6.42 -2.92 18.75
N THR A 147 -6.02 -2.82 17.48
CA THR A 147 -6.77 -2.12 16.41
C THR A 147 -7.60 -3.11 15.58
N ASN A 148 -7.13 -3.48 14.38
CA ASN A 148 -7.73 -4.48 13.49
C ASN A 148 -6.65 -5.08 12.57
N TYR A 149 -6.97 -6.18 11.86
CA TYR A 149 -5.98 -6.86 11.01
C TYR A 149 -5.54 -6.01 9.81
N TYR A 150 -6.33 -5.01 9.39
CA TYR A 150 -5.95 -4.05 8.36
C TYR A 150 -4.78 -3.17 8.82
N GLN A 151 -4.92 -2.49 9.96
CA GLN A 151 -3.86 -1.66 10.55
C GLN A 151 -2.64 -2.49 10.93
N TYR A 152 -2.85 -3.70 11.45
CA TYR A 152 -1.75 -4.65 11.74
C TYR A 152 -0.92 -4.96 10.49
N SER A 153 -1.60 -5.27 9.37
CA SER A 153 -0.95 -5.54 8.09
C SER A 153 -0.23 -4.31 7.55
N LEU A 154 -0.83 -3.13 7.66
CA LEU A 154 -0.24 -1.85 7.26
C LEU A 154 1.04 -1.53 8.06
N GLY A 155 1.07 -1.85 9.35
CA GLY A 155 2.28 -1.75 10.19
C GLY A 155 3.38 -2.75 9.83
N VAL A 156 3.03 -3.99 9.45
CA VAL A 156 3.99 -4.96 8.87
C VAL A 156 4.56 -4.45 7.55
N LEU A 157 3.71 -3.94 6.66
CA LEU A 157 4.10 -3.40 5.36
C LEU A 157 5.06 -2.21 5.51
N ALA A 158 4.71 -1.22 6.35
CA ALA A 158 5.50 -0.01 6.57
C ALA A 158 6.90 -0.31 7.13
N LEU A 159 7.03 -1.28 8.04
CA LEU A 159 8.34 -1.76 8.50
C LEU A 159 9.13 -2.44 7.37
N CYS A 160 8.47 -3.32 6.61
CA CYS A 160 9.10 -4.08 5.53
C CYS A 160 9.67 -3.18 4.42
N VAL A 161 8.89 -2.25 3.85
CA VAL A 161 9.37 -1.35 2.78
C VAL A 161 10.40 -0.32 3.27
N SER A 162 10.46 -0.09 4.59
CA SER A 162 11.51 0.71 5.23
C SER A 162 12.83 -0.07 5.43
N GLY A 163 12.91 -1.33 4.97
CA GLY A 163 14.08 -2.19 5.14
C GLY A 163 14.25 -2.75 6.56
N VAL A 164 13.22 -2.63 7.41
CA VAL A 164 13.29 -3.03 8.82
C VAL A 164 12.77 -4.46 8.98
N ARG A 165 13.64 -5.36 9.45
CA ARG A 165 13.27 -6.75 9.74
C ARG A 165 12.11 -6.81 10.74
N VAL A 166 10.95 -7.26 10.27
CA VAL A 166 9.77 -7.52 11.10
C VAL A 166 10.04 -8.71 12.04
N ASN A 167 9.51 -8.64 13.26
CA ASN A 167 9.65 -9.73 14.22
C ASN A 167 8.87 -10.97 13.74
N SER A 168 9.49 -12.15 13.80
CA SER A 168 8.92 -13.39 13.28
C SER A 168 7.62 -13.84 13.97
N HIS A 169 7.36 -13.41 15.21
CA HIS A 169 6.08 -13.64 15.86
C HIS A 169 4.99 -12.66 15.39
N VAL A 170 5.36 -11.45 14.94
CA VAL A 170 4.42 -10.48 14.35
C VAL A 170 3.95 -11.00 12.98
N SER A 171 4.88 -11.38 12.10
CA SER A 171 4.50 -11.96 10.79
C SER A 171 3.71 -13.26 10.93
N LYS A 172 4.08 -14.15 11.87
CA LYS A 172 3.34 -15.39 12.13
C LYS A 172 1.93 -15.17 12.69
N LYS A 173 1.65 -14.08 13.41
CA LYS A 173 0.26 -13.73 13.78
C LYS A 173 -0.56 -13.30 12.56
N LEU A 174 0.02 -12.59 11.59
CA LEU A 174 -0.67 -12.23 10.35
C LEU A 174 -0.91 -13.46 9.44
N ILE A 175 0.11 -14.30 9.23
CA ILE A 175 0.00 -15.58 8.51
C ILE A 175 -1.09 -16.45 9.17
N GLY A 176 -1.08 -16.57 10.50
CA GLY A 176 -2.10 -17.30 11.24
C GLY A 176 -3.51 -16.73 11.09
N ALA A 177 -3.67 -15.40 11.02
CA ALA A 177 -4.96 -14.76 10.82
C ALA A 177 -5.55 -15.02 9.43
N VAL A 178 -4.70 -15.15 8.40
CA VAL A 178 -5.11 -15.62 7.06
C VAL A 178 -5.52 -17.09 7.12
N ASP A 179 -4.67 -17.95 7.70
CA ASP A 179 -4.83 -19.41 7.64
C ASP A 179 -6.02 -19.96 8.45
N HIS A 180 -6.45 -19.22 9.48
CA HIS A 180 -7.60 -19.57 10.34
C HIS A 180 -8.83 -18.70 10.04
N GLU A 181 -8.86 -18.02 8.89
CA GLU A 181 -9.96 -17.15 8.44
C GLU A 181 -10.40 -16.05 9.43
N HIS A 182 -9.48 -15.48 10.22
CA HIS A 182 -9.77 -14.41 11.17
C HIS A 182 -9.96 -13.02 10.50
N ILE A 183 -9.81 -12.92 9.18
CA ILE A 183 -9.93 -11.68 8.40
C ILE A 183 -11.39 -11.51 7.92
N LYS A 184 -12.29 -11.27 8.88
CA LYS A 184 -13.73 -11.15 8.64
C LYS A 184 -14.35 -9.94 9.32
N HIS A 185 -15.48 -9.48 8.79
CA HIS A 185 -16.36 -8.48 9.39
C HIS A 185 -17.77 -9.09 9.49
N GLY A 186 -18.15 -9.50 10.71
CA GLY A 186 -19.25 -10.46 10.87
C GLY A 186 -18.88 -11.79 10.21
N ASP A 187 -19.81 -12.37 9.46
CA ASP A 187 -19.60 -13.63 8.73
C ASP A 187 -18.87 -13.45 7.38
N SER A 188 -18.70 -12.21 6.90
CA SER A 188 -18.14 -11.89 5.58
C SER A 188 -16.62 -11.67 5.60
N ASP A 189 -15.91 -12.16 4.59
CA ASP A 189 -14.48 -11.91 4.37
C ASP A 189 -14.20 -10.41 4.10
N CYS A 190 -13.17 -9.85 4.75
CA CYS A 190 -12.82 -8.42 4.60
C CYS A 190 -11.75 -8.20 3.52
N ILE A 191 -12.19 -7.85 2.31
CA ILE A 191 -11.36 -7.78 1.10
C ILE A 191 -10.22 -6.76 1.21
N ASP A 192 -10.45 -5.59 1.79
CA ASP A 192 -9.43 -4.55 2.02
C ASP A 192 -8.33 -5.04 2.96
N THR A 193 -8.72 -5.83 3.97
CA THR A 193 -7.79 -6.44 4.92
C THR A 193 -7.01 -7.59 4.27
N PHE A 194 -7.65 -8.45 3.46
CA PHE A 194 -6.95 -9.47 2.69
C PHE A 194 -5.95 -8.85 1.70
N ALA A 195 -6.31 -7.75 1.03
CA ALA A 195 -5.42 -7.03 0.12
C ALA A 195 -4.21 -6.42 0.85
N MET A 196 -4.43 -5.73 1.98
CA MET A 196 -3.35 -5.15 2.77
C MET A 196 -2.46 -6.22 3.43
N ALA A 197 -3.05 -7.32 3.92
CA ALA A 197 -2.32 -8.49 4.42
C ALA A 197 -1.43 -9.09 3.31
N GLY A 198 -1.96 -9.23 2.10
CA GLY A 198 -1.20 -9.68 0.95
C GLY A 198 -0.03 -8.77 0.61
N MET A 199 -0.22 -7.45 0.57
CA MET A 199 0.88 -6.51 0.32
C MET A 199 1.97 -6.60 1.39
N ALA A 200 1.58 -6.73 2.65
CA ALA A 200 2.51 -6.91 3.76
C ALA A 200 3.31 -8.22 3.66
N LEU A 201 2.63 -9.35 3.39
CA LEU A 201 3.24 -10.67 3.29
C LEU A 201 4.09 -10.83 2.01
N GLN A 202 3.68 -10.24 0.88
CA GLN A 202 4.44 -10.23 -0.37
C GLN A 202 5.73 -9.43 -0.20
N CYS A 203 5.68 -8.26 0.46
CA CYS A 203 6.90 -7.52 0.81
C CYS A 203 7.86 -8.37 1.66
N LEU A 204 7.36 -9.08 2.68
CA LEU A 204 8.21 -9.95 3.50
C LEU A 204 8.90 -11.04 2.66
N LYS A 205 8.15 -11.68 1.76
CA LYS A 205 8.66 -12.70 0.83
C LYS A 205 9.74 -12.16 -0.12
N GLU A 206 9.60 -10.93 -0.59
CA GLU A 206 10.63 -10.26 -1.41
C GLU A 206 11.85 -9.82 -0.59
N SER A 207 11.70 -9.60 0.73
CA SER A 207 12.78 -9.12 1.61
C SER A 207 13.72 -10.22 2.15
N ASP A 208 13.24 -11.45 2.35
CA ASP A 208 14.01 -12.57 2.93
C ASP A 208 14.14 -13.73 1.92
N THR A 209 14.79 -13.45 0.79
CA THR A 209 14.91 -14.36 -0.38
C THR A 209 15.66 -15.67 -0.11
N GLN A 210 16.24 -15.84 1.08
CA GLN A 210 16.98 -17.05 1.49
C GLN A 210 16.11 -18.07 2.23
N VAL A 211 14.89 -17.70 2.67
CA VAL A 211 14.01 -18.56 3.46
C VAL A 211 12.68 -18.81 2.74
N GLN A 212 12.50 -20.02 2.20
CA GLN A 212 11.19 -20.49 1.74
C GLN A 212 10.31 -20.84 2.94
N ASP A 213 9.48 -19.90 3.40
CA ASP A 213 8.45 -20.16 4.40
C ASP A 213 7.16 -20.66 3.72
N ALA A 214 6.93 -21.97 3.77
CA ALA A 214 5.76 -22.60 3.17
C ALA A 214 4.42 -22.12 3.77
N ALA A 215 4.40 -21.59 5.00
CA ALA A 215 3.20 -21.01 5.58
C ALA A 215 2.92 -19.59 5.05
N LEU A 216 3.98 -18.82 4.75
CA LEU A 216 3.88 -17.54 4.04
C LEU A 216 3.34 -17.74 2.61
N ASP A 217 3.85 -18.75 1.89
CA ASP A 217 3.36 -19.11 0.56
C ASP A 217 1.91 -19.61 0.57
N LYS A 218 1.53 -20.45 1.54
CA LYS A 218 0.14 -20.88 1.75
C LYS A 218 -0.79 -19.68 1.99
N ALA A 219 -0.40 -18.75 2.86
CA ALA A 219 -1.19 -17.55 3.16
C ALA A 219 -1.37 -16.65 1.93
N LEU A 220 -0.32 -16.42 1.14
CA LEU A 220 -0.41 -15.67 -0.12
C LEU A 220 -1.33 -16.37 -1.14
N GLY A 221 -1.33 -17.71 -1.18
CA GLY A 221 -2.28 -18.49 -1.96
C GLY A 221 -3.74 -18.28 -1.53
N ILE A 222 -4.01 -18.37 -0.23
CA ILE A 222 -5.34 -18.13 0.36
C ILE A 222 -5.83 -16.69 0.07
N ILE A 223 -4.95 -15.68 0.24
CA ILE A 223 -5.26 -14.29 -0.08
C ILE A 223 -5.63 -14.15 -1.56
N LYS A 224 -4.79 -14.68 -2.48
CA LYS A 224 -5.07 -14.62 -3.93
C LYS A 224 -6.42 -15.26 -4.26
N GLN A 225 -6.74 -16.39 -3.67
CA GLN A 225 -8.05 -17.04 -3.86
C GLN A 225 -9.19 -16.16 -3.32
N LYS A 226 -9.15 -15.74 -2.05
CA LYS A 226 -10.20 -14.92 -1.41
C LYS A 226 -10.51 -13.65 -2.20
N LEU A 227 -9.50 -12.99 -2.77
CA LEU A 227 -9.67 -11.80 -3.61
C LEU A 227 -10.34 -12.12 -4.95
N LEU A 228 -9.95 -13.21 -5.62
CA LEU A 228 -10.56 -13.63 -6.89
C LEU A 228 -12.00 -14.13 -6.71
N ASP A 229 -12.26 -14.90 -5.65
CA ASP A 229 -13.59 -15.41 -5.29
C ASP A 229 -14.55 -14.28 -4.87
N SER A 230 -14.01 -13.13 -4.43
CA SER A 230 -14.82 -11.92 -4.11
C SER A 230 -15.31 -11.13 -5.34
N ARG A 231 -14.92 -11.52 -6.56
CA ARG A 231 -15.26 -10.78 -7.78
C ARG A 231 -16.74 -10.95 -8.17
N ARG A 232 -17.47 -9.84 -8.12
CA ARG A 232 -18.88 -9.70 -8.51
C ARG A 232 -19.09 -9.72 -10.03
N ALA A 233 -20.35 -9.87 -10.44
CA ALA A 233 -20.77 -9.85 -11.85
C ALA A 233 -20.56 -8.49 -12.55
N ASP A 234 -20.40 -7.41 -11.80
CA ASP A 234 -20.02 -6.07 -12.28
C ASP A 234 -18.49 -5.89 -12.42
N GLY A 235 -17.70 -6.91 -12.07
CA GLY A 235 -16.24 -6.91 -12.13
C GLY A 235 -15.54 -6.42 -10.85
N HIS A 236 -16.26 -5.83 -9.90
CA HIS A 236 -15.67 -5.35 -8.64
C HIS A 236 -15.30 -6.49 -7.69
N MET A 237 -14.19 -6.35 -6.97
CA MET A 237 -13.72 -7.32 -5.98
C MET A 237 -14.20 -6.88 -4.59
N GLY A 238 -15.21 -7.56 -4.05
CA GLY A 238 -15.96 -7.14 -2.86
C GLY A 238 -16.87 -5.94 -3.12
N ASN A 239 -16.28 -4.76 -3.30
CA ASN A 239 -16.98 -3.53 -3.65
C ASN A 239 -16.09 -2.59 -4.48
N GLU A 240 -16.71 -1.52 -4.97
CA GLU A 240 -16.12 -0.48 -5.82
C GLU A 240 -14.87 0.18 -5.22
N PHE A 241 -14.80 0.34 -3.90
CA PHE A 241 -13.65 0.92 -3.19
C PHE A 241 -12.55 -0.14 -2.95
N SER A 242 -12.90 -1.33 -2.48
CA SER A 242 -11.96 -2.44 -2.24
C SER A 242 -11.24 -2.93 -3.51
N THR A 243 -11.85 -2.74 -4.68
CA THR A 243 -11.33 -3.22 -5.97
C THR A 243 -9.92 -2.72 -6.25
N GLY A 244 -9.63 -1.44 -5.99
CA GLY A 244 -8.31 -0.86 -6.26
C GLY A 244 -7.17 -1.48 -5.44
N LEU A 245 -7.50 -2.07 -4.29
CA LEU A 245 -6.57 -2.68 -3.35
C LEU A 245 -6.30 -4.14 -3.71
N ALA A 246 -7.37 -4.86 -4.06
CA ALA A 246 -7.29 -6.22 -4.58
C ALA A 246 -6.44 -6.28 -5.87
N VAL A 247 -6.61 -5.30 -6.77
CA VAL A 247 -5.79 -5.16 -7.98
C VAL A 247 -4.30 -4.92 -7.63
N GLN A 248 -3.98 -4.06 -6.67
CA GLN A 248 -2.57 -3.78 -6.29
C GLN A 248 -1.79 -5.03 -5.87
N ILE A 249 -2.39 -5.89 -5.04
CA ILE A 249 -1.75 -7.15 -4.64
C ILE A 249 -1.79 -8.21 -5.74
N LEU A 250 -2.86 -8.28 -6.53
CA LEU A 250 -2.92 -9.23 -7.64
C LEU A 250 -1.85 -8.91 -8.68
N SER A 251 -1.74 -7.67 -9.17
CA SER A 251 -0.71 -7.26 -10.14
C SER A 251 0.73 -7.46 -9.64
N SER A 252 0.98 -7.35 -8.34
CA SER A 252 2.31 -7.62 -7.75
C SER A 252 2.57 -9.10 -7.41
N SER A 253 1.53 -9.91 -7.23
CA SER A 253 1.63 -11.38 -7.01
C SER A 253 1.61 -12.18 -8.32
N VAL A 254 1.41 -11.52 -9.46
CA VAL A 254 1.24 -12.14 -10.78
C VAL A 254 2.60 -12.47 -11.41
N LYS A 255 3.03 -13.72 -11.19
CA LYS A 255 3.43 -14.57 -12.32
C LYS A 255 2.17 -15.27 -12.83
N LEU A 256 1.64 -14.78 -13.94
CA LEU A 256 0.78 -15.55 -14.83
C LEU A 256 1.60 -15.78 -16.11
N ASP A 257 1.64 -17.02 -16.56
CA ASP A 257 2.24 -17.54 -17.80
C ASP A 257 3.23 -16.63 -18.55
N GLY A 258 4.48 -16.64 -18.07
CA GLY A 258 5.65 -16.12 -18.79
C GLY A 258 6.04 -14.68 -18.48
N GLU A 259 5.08 -13.77 -18.30
CA GLU A 259 5.36 -12.32 -18.33
C GLU A 259 5.40 -11.64 -16.96
N ARG A 260 6.10 -10.51 -16.90
CA ARG A 260 6.44 -9.79 -15.66
C ARG A 260 5.61 -8.51 -15.53
N CYS A 261 4.39 -8.63 -15.01
CA CYS A 261 3.64 -7.44 -14.60
C CYS A 261 4.36 -6.71 -13.45
N CYS A 262 4.09 -5.42 -13.31
CA CYS A 262 4.89 -4.50 -12.52
C CYS A 262 4.77 -4.70 -11.01
N THR A 263 5.82 -5.28 -10.39
CA THR A 263 6.08 -5.21 -8.93
C THR A 263 6.52 -3.79 -8.49
N ALA A 264 5.87 -2.75 -9.03
CA ALA A 264 6.38 -1.38 -9.02
C ALA A 264 6.24 -0.71 -7.66
N ILE A 265 5.15 -0.95 -6.90
CA ILE A 265 4.87 -0.25 -5.64
C ILE A 265 6.01 -0.48 -4.63
N PHE A 266 6.34 -1.74 -4.34
CA PHE A 266 7.42 -2.09 -3.41
C PHE A 266 8.78 -1.57 -3.91
N ARG A 267 9.09 -1.74 -5.20
CA ARG A 267 10.37 -1.27 -5.77
C ARG A 267 10.51 0.25 -5.79
N SER A 268 9.43 1.00 -6.03
CA SER A 268 9.44 2.47 -5.97
C SER A 268 9.66 2.98 -4.54
N LEU A 269 9.03 2.36 -3.54
CA LEU A 269 9.28 2.68 -2.13
C LEU A 269 10.70 2.24 -1.67
N GLN A 270 11.20 1.11 -2.18
CA GLN A 270 12.54 0.60 -1.88
C GLN A 270 13.67 1.38 -2.57
N ARG A 271 13.43 2.00 -3.74
CA ARG A 271 14.44 2.85 -4.45
C ARG A 271 14.97 3.98 -3.55
N CYS A 272 14.12 4.52 -2.66
CA CYS A 272 14.49 5.48 -1.63
C CYS A 272 15.37 4.90 -0.47
N SER A 273 16.00 3.74 -0.63
CA SER A 273 16.88 3.11 0.39
C SER A 273 18.36 3.05 -0.01
N SER A 274 18.71 3.43 -1.24
CA SER A 274 20.09 3.30 -1.74
C SER A 274 21.01 4.44 -1.21
N PRO A 275 22.08 4.15 -0.45
CA PRO A 275 23.01 5.17 0.02
C PRO A 275 23.86 5.70 -1.15
N GLY A 276 23.42 6.82 -1.73
CA GLY A 276 24.12 7.49 -2.84
C GLY A 276 23.27 8.55 -3.57
N SER A 277 21.94 8.42 -3.57
CA SER A 277 21.05 9.40 -4.20
C SER A 277 20.79 10.61 -3.28
N GLY A 278 21.80 11.44 -3.06
CA GLY A 278 21.63 12.74 -2.42
C GLY A 278 20.90 13.71 -3.36
N TRP A 279 19.60 13.92 -3.13
CA TRP A 279 18.80 14.88 -3.91
C TRP A 279 19.05 16.32 -3.44
N ALA A 280 20.26 16.80 -3.69
CA ALA A 280 20.68 18.18 -3.50
C ALA A 280 21.30 18.71 -4.80
N THR A 281 20.66 19.74 -5.36
CA THR A 281 21.09 20.59 -6.49
C THR A 281 21.26 19.96 -7.87
N GLN A 282 20.62 20.61 -8.86
CA GLN A 282 20.87 20.61 -10.30
C GLN A 282 20.74 19.26 -11.04
N GLY A 283 19.82 19.22 -12.00
CA GLY A 283 19.60 18.06 -12.86
C GLY A 283 20.24 18.20 -14.23
N HIS A 284 20.15 17.13 -15.00
CA HIS A 284 19.83 17.20 -16.41
C HIS A 284 18.70 16.21 -16.71
N SER A 285 17.95 16.47 -17.78
CA SER A 285 16.83 15.61 -18.18
C SER A 285 17.35 14.38 -18.92
N GLU A 286 17.02 13.18 -18.43
CA GLU A 286 16.88 11.98 -19.25
C GLU A 286 15.49 11.39 -19.04
N ILE A 287 14.90 10.90 -20.13
CA ILE A 287 13.49 10.55 -20.23
C ILE A 287 13.34 9.03 -20.08
N CYS A 288 12.35 8.60 -19.30
CA CYS A 288 11.79 7.26 -19.37
C CYS A 288 10.28 7.39 -19.61
N THR A 289 9.84 7.07 -20.82
CA THR A 289 8.43 6.93 -21.21
C THR A 289 7.89 5.53 -20.86
N GLU A 290 6.58 5.36 -21.08
CA GLU A 290 5.87 4.08 -21.20
C GLU A 290 5.62 3.30 -19.88
N ASP A 291 4.45 3.61 -19.32
CA ASP A 291 3.35 2.68 -18.98
C ASP A 291 3.46 1.70 -17.79
N THR A 292 2.65 1.97 -16.74
CA THR A 292 1.59 1.09 -16.18
C THR A 292 0.87 1.81 -15.01
N PRO A 293 -0.35 1.41 -14.56
CA PRO A 293 -1.38 2.40 -14.28
C PRO A 293 -1.52 2.83 -12.81
N ALA A 294 -2.19 3.97 -12.63
CA ALA A 294 -2.48 4.56 -11.34
C ALA A 294 -3.25 3.62 -10.38
N LEU A 295 -2.79 3.62 -9.13
CA LEU A 295 -3.44 3.01 -7.98
C LEU A 295 -4.84 3.62 -7.83
N SER A 296 -5.89 2.84 -8.10
CA SER A 296 -7.20 3.40 -8.38
C SER A 296 -7.95 3.87 -7.12
N TRP A 297 -7.70 5.13 -6.75
CA TRP A 297 -8.48 5.98 -5.86
C TRP A 297 -8.54 5.56 -4.35
N LEU A 298 -8.68 6.57 -3.50
CA LEU A 298 -9.40 6.61 -2.21
C LEU A 298 -9.19 5.44 -1.20
N TRP A 299 -8.34 5.67 -0.20
CA TRP A 299 -8.39 4.95 1.09
C TRP A 299 -9.48 5.58 1.99
N ALA A 300 -10.70 5.66 1.45
CA ALA A 300 -11.63 6.80 1.62
C ALA A 300 -11.10 8.12 1.03
#